data_AF-A0A8C6ZSU5-F1
#
_entry.id   AF-A0A8C6ZSU5-F1
#
_cell.length_a   1.000
_cell.length_b   1.000
_cell.length_c   1.000
_cell.angle_alpha   90.00
_cell.angle_beta   90.00
_cell.angle_gamma   90.00
#
_symmetry.space_group_name_H-M   'P 1'
#
loop_
_entity.id
_entity.type
_entity.pdbx_description
1 polymer ?
#
loop_
_entity_poly.entity_id
_entity_poly.type
_entity_poly.pdbx_seq_one_letter_code
_entity_poly.pdbx_strand_id
1 'polypeptide(L)'
;QSGLFEQNELEKPGFPWGCLSRTLPQALGRCSLVATFALCPAACLLCHRADVSVDVCGPKHQQQGICVHECCLYSASGLEQRGTEEQGICGFLPADIKQKAKSAAHKRCFACGERGACISCQAKGCSRSFHLPCASEHGCVTQFFRKFK
;
A
#
# COMPACT_ATOMS: atom_id res chain seq x y z
N GLN A 1 -18.55 -25.22 -5.82
CA GLN A 1 -17.24 -25.89 -5.69
C GLN A 1 -16.18 -24.80 -5.88
N SER A 2 -15.88 -23.95 -4.89
CA SER A 2 -14.96 -24.18 -3.76
C SER A 2 -13.60 -24.73 -4.19
N GLY A 3 -12.84 -23.92 -4.93
CA GLY A 3 -11.40 -24.12 -5.11
C GLY A 3 -10.65 -23.26 -4.10
N LEU A 4 -10.24 -23.88 -3.00
CA LEU A 4 -9.16 -23.39 -2.15
C LEU A 4 -7.91 -23.31 -3.03
N PHE A 5 -7.19 -22.18 -3.03
CA PHE A 5 -5.90 -22.13 -3.71
C PHE A 5 -4.82 -22.51 -2.70
N GLU A 6 -4.26 -23.70 -2.96
CA GLU A 6 -3.23 -24.39 -2.21
C GLU A 6 -2.01 -23.49 -1.95
N GLN A 7 -1.51 -23.58 -0.72
CA GLN A 7 -0.17 -23.13 -0.36
C GLN A 7 0.81 -24.04 -1.09
N ASN A 8 1.51 -23.52 -2.10
CA ASN A 8 2.71 -24.19 -2.58
C ASN A 8 3.88 -23.69 -1.74
N GLU A 9 4.23 -24.47 -0.73
CA GLU A 9 5.48 -24.35 0.01
C GLU A 9 6.63 -24.66 -0.95
N LEU A 10 7.27 -23.62 -1.48
CA LEU A 10 8.55 -23.77 -2.15
C LEU A 10 9.66 -23.45 -1.15
N GLU A 11 10.05 -24.48 -0.40
CA GLU A 11 11.37 -24.52 0.22
C GLU A 11 12.42 -24.41 -0.89
N LYS A 12 13.33 -23.43 -0.79
CA LYS A 12 14.60 -23.47 -1.51
C LYS A 12 15.77 -23.12 -0.57
N PRO A 13 16.90 -23.82 -0.72
CA PRO A 13 18.06 -23.73 0.16
C PRO A 13 18.90 -22.48 -0.14
N GLY A 14 19.69 -22.08 0.85
CA GLY A 14 20.27 -20.75 0.96
C GLY A 14 21.29 -20.37 -0.12
N PHE A 15 21.42 -19.06 -0.32
CA PHE A 15 22.67 -18.39 -0.68
C PHE A 15 22.72 -17.02 0.02
N PRO A 16 23.91 -16.54 0.40
CA PRO A 16 24.10 -15.50 1.41
C PRO A 16 24.23 -14.13 0.74
N TRP A 17 23.34 -13.20 1.08
CA TRP A 17 23.60 -11.78 0.87
C TRP A 17 23.51 -11.11 2.23
N GLY A 18 24.66 -11.12 2.90
CA GLY A 18 24.92 -10.24 4.01
C GLY A 18 24.95 -8.78 3.54
N CYS A 19 24.50 -7.92 4.45
CA CYS A 19 24.74 -6.48 4.50
C CYS A 19 24.26 -5.63 3.31
N LEU A 20 23.15 -4.91 3.55
CA LEU A 20 23.35 -3.55 4.03
C LEU A 20 22.26 -3.21 5.04
N SER A 21 22.66 -3.24 6.31
CA SER A 21 22.10 -2.37 7.32
C SER A 21 21.90 -1.00 6.66
N ARG A 22 20.65 -0.53 6.52
CA ARG A 22 20.41 0.89 6.28
C ARG A 22 20.76 1.60 7.58
N THR A 23 22.06 1.78 7.80
CA THR A 23 22.56 2.95 8.49
C THR A 23 21.94 4.14 7.77
N LEU A 24 21.05 4.78 8.51
CA LEU A 24 20.57 6.11 8.27
C LEU A 24 21.78 6.99 7.88
N PRO A 25 21.84 7.58 6.68
CA PRO A 25 22.65 8.77 6.53
C PRO A 25 21.95 9.85 7.35
N GLN A 26 22.48 10.12 8.55
CA GLN A 26 22.25 11.38 9.24
C GLN A 26 22.90 12.49 8.39
N ALA A 27 22.27 12.87 7.29
CA ALA A 27 22.80 13.90 6.41
C ALA A 27 21.72 14.53 5.52
N LEU A 28 20.67 15.07 6.13
CA LEU A 28 19.93 16.24 5.63
C LEU A 28 19.45 16.97 6.88
N GLY A 29 20.22 17.91 7.45
CA GLY A 29 20.62 19.14 6.78
C GLY A 29 19.43 20.10 6.84
N ARG A 30 19.51 21.08 7.75
CA ARG A 30 18.49 22.11 7.97
C ARG A 30 18.02 22.67 6.62
N CYS A 31 16.77 22.41 6.24
CA CYS A 31 16.20 23.04 5.05
C CYS A 31 15.99 24.53 5.34
N SER A 32 16.92 25.34 4.82
CA SER A 32 16.85 26.80 4.85
C SER A 32 15.64 27.28 4.05
N LEU A 33 14.99 28.29 4.58
CA LEU A 33 13.85 28.98 3.98
C LEU A 33 14.28 29.61 2.65
N VAL A 34 13.39 29.52 1.66
CA VAL A 34 13.35 30.21 0.35
C VAL A 34 14.22 29.63 -0.78
N ALA A 35 13.64 28.74 -1.60
CA ALA A 35 13.36 29.00 -3.03
C ALA A 35 13.00 27.69 -3.77
N THR A 36 11.87 27.75 -4.49
CA THR A 36 11.35 26.79 -5.49
C THR A 36 10.97 25.40 -4.98
N PHE A 37 9.65 25.21 -4.89
CA PHE A 37 8.87 23.96 -4.90
C PHE A 37 9.54 22.78 -5.64
N ALA A 38 10.56 22.17 -5.07
CA ALA A 38 10.95 20.80 -5.38
C ALA A 38 9.83 19.93 -4.80
N LEU A 39 8.76 19.80 -5.59
CA LEU A 39 7.59 18.98 -5.32
C LEU A 39 8.04 17.52 -5.25
N CYS A 40 8.51 17.06 -4.09
CA CYS A 40 8.52 15.63 -3.81
C CYS A 40 7.10 15.14 -4.13
N PRO A 41 6.93 14.23 -5.10
CA PRO A 41 5.60 13.78 -5.48
C PRO A 41 4.91 13.23 -4.23
N ALA A 42 3.69 13.68 -3.97
CA ALA A 42 2.98 13.33 -2.74
C ALA A 42 2.95 11.80 -2.57
N ALA A 43 3.38 11.33 -1.40
CA ALA A 43 3.41 9.91 -1.09
C ALA A 43 1.98 9.38 -0.95
N CYS A 44 1.74 8.15 -1.43
CA CYS A 44 0.45 7.51 -1.26
C CYS A 44 0.19 7.21 0.22
N LEU A 45 -0.97 7.62 0.74
CA LEU A 45 -1.35 7.46 2.14
C LEU A 45 -1.47 5.98 2.57
N LEU A 46 -1.67 5.05 1.64
CA LEU A 46 -1.91 3.63 1.93
C LEU A 46 -0.69 2.72 1.74
N CYS A 47 0.30 3.14 0.94
CA CYS A 47 1.54 2.37 0.74
C CYS A 47 2.81 3.15 1.11
N HIS A 48 2.68 4.41 1.50
CA HIS A 48 3.75 5.31 1.95
C HIS A 48 4.87 5.56 0.92
N ARG A 49 4.69 5.13 -0.34
CA ARG A 49 5.64 5.34 -1.42
C ARG A 49 5.21 6.50 -2.33
N ALA A 50 6.18 7.34 -2.68
CA ALA A 50 6.03 8.42 -3.64
C ALA A 50 6.24 7.92 -5.08
N ASP A 51 7.22 7.07 -5.32
CA ASP A 51 7.58 6.67 -6.69
C ASP A 51 7.27 5.17 -6.88
N VAL A 52 6.03 4.88 -7.27
CA VAL A 52 5.62 3.53 -7.70
C VAL A 52 5.10 3.63 -9.12
N SER A 53 5.49 2.69 -9.99
CA SER A 53 5.03 2.69 -11.37
C SER A 53 3.51 2.56 -11.46
N VAL A 54 2.94 3.25 -12.45
CA VAL A 54 1.50 3.21 -12.74
C VAL A 54 1.04 1.79 -13.07
N ASP A 55 1.93 0.95 -13.65
CA ASP A 55 1.63 -0.45 -13.95
C ASP A 55 1.38 -1.31 -12.70
N VAL A 56 2.00 -0.95 -11.56
CA VAL A 56 1.88 -1.72 -10.31
C VAL A 56 0.74 -1.20 -9.45
N CYS A 57 0.62 0.11 -9.30
CA CYS A 57 -0.34 0.72 -8.36
C CYS A 57 -1.47 1.51 -9.02
N GLY A 58 -1.44 1.68 -10.33
CA GLY A 58 -2.37 2.55 -11.04
C GLY A 58 -2.05 4.04 -10.84
N PRO A 59 -2.85 4.93 -11.43
CA PRO A 59 -2.68 6.37 -11.30
C PRO A 59 -2.88 6.82 -9.85
N LYS A 60 -2.28 7.97 -9.51
CA LYS A 60 -2.51 8.64 -8.24
C LYS A 60 -3.69 9.60 -8.35
N HIS A 61 -4.52 9.60 -7.32
CA HIS A 61 -5.59 10.55 -7.13
C HIS A 61 -5.28 11.45 -5.93
N GLN A 62 -5.55 12.74 -6.07
CA GLN A 62 -5.30 13.72 -5.02
C GLN A 62 -6.53 14.60 -4.78
N GLN A 63 -7.06 14.57 -3.56
CA GLN A 63 -8.23 15.34 -3.17
C GLN A 63 -8.22 15.58 -1.65
N GLN A 64 -8.61 16.76 -1.18
CA GLN A 64 -8.70 17.11 0.25
C GLN A 64 -7.43 16.78 1.07
N GLY A 65 -6.25 16.99 0.47
CA GLY A 65 -4.95 16.72 1.10
C GLY A 65 -4.58 15.23 1.22
N ILE A 66 -5.35 14.34 0.61
CA ILE A 66 -5.04 12.91 0.49
C ILE A 66 -4.41 12.68 -0.87
N CYS A 67 -3.31 11.94 -0.94
CA CYS A 67 -2.78 11.35 -2.17
C CYS A 67 -2.82 9.83 -2.03
N VAL A 68 -3.41 9.13 -2.98
CA VAL A 68 -3.54 7.66 -2.96
C VAL A 68 -3.46 7.10 -4.36
N HIS A 69 -2.86 5.91 -4.50
CA HIS A 69 -2.94 5.16 -5.74
C HIS A 69 -4.30 4.48 -5.89
N GLU A 70 -4.81 4.41 -7.11
CA GLU A 70 -6.10 3.77 -7.43
C GLU A 70 -6.14 2.31 -6.96
N CYS A 71 -5.16 1.49 -7.35
CA CYS A 71 -5.16 0.07 -6.96
C CYS A 71 -4.97 -0.11 -5.44
N CYS A 72 -4.29 0.84 -4.76
CA CYS A 72 -4.15 0.79 -3.30
C CYS A 72 -5.50 0.96 -2.60
N LEU A 73 -6.40 1.82 -3.12
CA LEU A 73 -7.75 1.98 -2.59
C LEU A 73 -8.54 0.68 -2.75
N TYR A 74 -8.56 0.15 -3.97
CA TYR A 74 -9.30 -1.05 -4.32
C TYR A 74 -8.83 -2.30 -3.55
N SER A 75 -7.53 -2.40 -3.25
CA SER A 75 -6.97 -3.54 -2.54
C SER A 75 -7.05 -3.42 -1.01
N ALA A 76 -7.39 -2.25 -0.47
CA ALA A 76 -7.42 -2.01 0.96
C ALA A 76 -8.53 -2.83 1.65
N SER A 77 -8.16 -3.76 2.53
CA SER A 77 -9.13 -4.69 3.13
C SER A 77 -10.12 -3.96 4.04
N GLY A 78 -11.42 -4.14 3.80
CA GLY A 78 -12.48 -3.51 4.60
C GLY A 78 -12.66 -2.01 4.33
N LEU A 79 -12.14 -1.49 3.21
CA LEU A 79 -12.49 -0.17 2.71
C LEU A 79 -13.64 -0.32 1.69
N GLU A 80 -14.73 0.41 1.89
CA GLU A 80 -15.96 0.27 1.09
C GLU A 80 -16.20 1.50 0.21
N GLN A 81 -16.68 1.29 -1.01
CA GLN A 81 -17.08 2.37 -1.92
C GLN A 81 -18.48 2.85 -1.54
N ARG A 82 -18.53 3.84 -0.64
CA ARG A 82 -19.78 4.45 -0.15
C ARG A 82 -19.99 5.87 -0.63
N GLY A 83 -19.00 6.47 -1.29
CA GLY A 83 -19.08 7.83 -1.81
C GLY A 83 -19.69 7.87 -3.21
N THR A 84 -20.34 8.99 -3.52
CA THR A 84 -20.64 9.36 -4.92
C THR A 84 -19.36 9.83 -5.62
N GLU A 85 -19.36 9.91 -6.96
CA GLU A 85 -18.19 10.37 -7.73
C GLU A 85 -17.74 11.79 -7.34
N GLU A 86 -18.67 12.65 -6.91
CA GLU A 86 -18.41 14.03 -6.51
C GLU A 86 -17.74 14.14 -5.13
N GLN A 87 -18.02 13.17 -4.25
CA GLN A 87 -17.62 13.20 -2.83
C GLN A 87 -16.47 12.24 -2.50
N GLY A 88 -16.21 11.26 -3.38
CA GLY A 88 -15.27 10.18 -3.14
C GLY A 88 -14.13 10.12 -4.14
N ILE A 89 -12.94 9.74 -3.66
CA ILE A 89 -11.80 9.38 -4.52
C ILE A 89 -12.07 7.97 -5.04
N CYS A 90 -12.34 7.81 -6.34
CA CYS A 90 -12.73 6.52 -6.93
C CYS A 90 -13.95 5.87 -6.22
N GLY A 91 -14.90 6.69 -5.76
CA GLY A 91 -16.07 6.22 -4.99
C GLY A 91 -15.81 5.94 -3.50
N PHE A 92 -14.59 6.19 -3.01
CA PHE A 92 -14.24 6.05 -1.59
C PHE A 92 -14.24 7.39 -0.86
N LEU A 93 -14.93 7.48 0.27
CA LEU A 93 -14.98 8.72 1.04
C LEU A 93 -13.59 9.07 1.62
N PRO A 94 -13.11 10.32 1.49
CA PRO A 94 -11.86 10.79 2.10
C PRO A 94 -11.73 10.46 3.59
N ALA A 95 -12.84 10.50 4.33
CA ALA A 95 -12.90 10.13 5.75
C ALA A 95 -12.59 8.64 5.97
N ASP A 96 -13.17 7.76 5.16
CA ASP A 96 -12.96 6.31 5.24
C ASP A 96 -11.52 5.94 4.88
N ILE A 97 -10.92 6.61 3.88
CA ILE A 97 -9.52 6.41 3.50
C ILE A 97 -8.59 6.78 4.67
N LYS A 98 -8.82 7.95 5.29
CA LYS A 98 -8.06 8.41 6.46
C LYS A 98 -8.23 7.45 7.64
N GLN A 99 -9.45 6.98 7.89
CA GLN A 99 -9.72 6.01 8.95
C GLN A 99 -9.01 4.69 8.68
N LYS A 100 -9.02 4.20 7.44
CA LYS A 100 -8.30 2.99 7.04
C LYS A 100 -6.80 3.10 7.27
N ALA A 101 -6.19 4.23 6.88
CA ALA A 101 -4.77 4.50 7.14
C ALA A 101 -4.46 4.51 8.65
N LYS A 102 -5.30 5.16 9.47
CA LYS A 102 -5.17 5.14 10.93
C LYS A 102 -5.26 3.73 11.50
N SER A 103 -6.24 2.93 11.06
CA SER A 103 -6.42 1.55 11.50
C SER A 103 -5.25 0.63 11.08
N ALA A 104 -4.56 0.95 9.98
CA ALA A 104 -3.40 0.21 9.50
C ALA A 104 -2.07 0.67 10.12
N ALA A 105 -2.05 1.78 10.87
CA ALA A 105 -0.82 2.42 11.37
C ALA A 105 0.05 1.53 12.26
N HIS A 106 -0.52 0.50 12.88
CA HIS A 106 0.22 -0.49 13.70
C HIS A 106 0.47 -1.81 12.97
N LYS A 107 -0.14 -2.03 11.80
CA LYS A 107 0.01 -3.27 11.04
C LYS A 107 1.33 -3.26 10.27
N ARG A 108 2.14 -4.29 10.48
CA ARG A 108 3.43 -4.45 9.80
C ARG A 108 3.25 -5.20 8.49
N CYS A 109 3.90 -4.69 7.44
CA CYS A 109 4.01 -5.39 6.18
C CYS A 109 4.89 -6.62 6.36
N PHE A 110 4.40 -7.79 5.97
CA PHE A 110 5.16 -9.05 6.08
C PHE A 110 6.39 -9.06 5.16
N ALA A 111 6.35 -8.33 4.05
CA ALA A 111 7.43 -8.23 3.07
C ALA A 111 8.53 -7.23 3.47
N CYS A 112 8.18 -5.96 3.71
CA CYS A 112 9.18 -4.93 4.04
C CYS A 112 9.38 -4.67 5.54
N GLY A 113 8.52 -5.20 6.41
CA GLY A 113 8.60 -5.04 7.87
C GLY A 113 8.11 -3.68 8.41
N GLU A 114 7.86 -2.70 7.55
CA GLU A 114 7.37 -1.35 7.90
C GLU A 114 5.88 -1.34 8.30
N ARG A 115 5.46 -0.32 9.04
CA ARG A 115 4.08 -0.13 9.48
C ARG A 115 3.21 0.57 8.41
N GLY A 116 1.90 0.44 8.51
CA GLY A 116 0.94 1.08 7.57
C GLY A 116 0.33 0.13 6.55
N ALA A 117 0.53 -1.18 6.72
CA ALA A 117 0.06 -2.19 5.78
C ALA A 117 -1.49 -2.26 5.73
N CYS A 118 -2.06 -1.75 4.63
CA CYS A 118 -3.50 -1.61 4.47
C CYS A 118 -4.21 -2.86 3.89
N ILE A 119 -3.46 -3.81 3.34
CA ILE A 119 -3.98 -5.06 2.76
C ILE A 119 -3.77 -6.18 3.76
N SER A 120 -4.81 -6.94 4.09
CA SER A 120 -4.74 -8.16 4.91
C SER A 120 -4.92 -9.40 4.03
N CYS A 121 -4.23 -10.48 4.36
CA CYS A 121 -4.50 -11.79 3.75
C CYS A 121 -5.92 -12.26 4.09
N GLN A 122 -6.64 -12.86 3.12
CA GLN A 122 -7.99 -13.38 3.33
C GLN A 122 -8.02 -14.85 3.77
N ALA A 123 -6.89 -15.55 3.78
CA ALA A 123 -6.83 -16.92 4.25
C ALA A 123 -7.25 -17.01 5.74
N LYS A 124 -8.10 -17.99 6.07
CA LYS A 124 -8.59 -18.19 7.44
C LYS A 124 -7.41 -18.36 8.40
N GLY A 125 -7.39 -17.59 9.48
CA GLY A 125 -6.32 -17.62 10.49
C GLY A 125 -5.02 -16.89 10.10
N CYS A 126 -4.91 -16.34 8.89
CA CYS A 126 -3.74 -15.57 8.48
C CYS A 126 -3.84 -14.11 8.98
N SER A 127 -2.86 -13.67 9.76
CA SER A 127 -2.75 -12.30 10.27
C SER A 127 -1.79 -11.42 9.46
N ARG A 128 -1.26 -11.92 8.34
CA ARG A 128 -0.29 -11.20 7.51
C ARG A 128 -0.92 -10.00 6.82
N SER A 129 -0.20 -8.89 6.81
CA SER A 129 -0.60 -7.65 6.15
C SER A 129 0.48 -7.18 5.17
N PHE A 130 0.08 -6.44 4.13
CA PHE A 130 0.94 -5.99 3.05
C PHE A 130 0.64 -4.55 2.61
N HIS A 131 1.65 -3.87 2.09
CA HIS A 131 1.43 -2.78 1.14
C HIS A 131 1.15 -3.38 -0.24
N LEU A 132 0.41 -2.68 -1.10
CA LEU A 132 0.14 -3.15 -2.46
C LEU A 132 1.41 -3.49 -3.26
N PRO A 133 2.41 -2.60 -3.40
CA PRO A 133 3.60 -2.92 -4.19
C PRO A 133 4.34 -4.13 -3.62
N CYS A 134 4.39 -4.25 -2.29
CA CYS A 134 5.01 -5.38 -1.63
C CYS A 134 4.26 -6.71 -1.83
N ALA A 135 2.93 -6.68 -1.96
CA ALA A 135 2.15 -7.87 -2.26
C ALA A 135 2.46 -8.39 -3.67
N SER A 136 2.56 -7.48 -4.64
CA SER A 136 2.90 -7.79 -6.04
C SER A 136 4.31 -8.37 -6.16
N GLU A 137 5.30 -7.78 -5.48
CA GLU A 137 6.70 -8.24 -5.47
C GLU A 137 6.88 -9.64 -4.84
N HIS A 138 6.05 -10.02 -3.87
CA HIS A 138 6.17 -11.29 -3.12
C HIS A 138 5.16 -12.37 -3.54
N GLY A 139 4.57 -12.26 -4.73
CA GLY A 139 3.66 -13.28 -5.27
C GLY A 139 2.34 -13.43 -4.52
N CYS A 140 1.95 -12.43 -3.73
CA CYS A 140 0.64 -12.41 -3.09
C CYS A 140 -0.40 -11.92 -4.10
N VAL A 141 -1.35 -12.78 -4.47
CA VAL A 141 -2.40 -12.43 -5.44
C VAL A 141 -3.40 -11.48 -4.78
N THR A 142 -3.36 -10.19 -5.15
CA THR A 142 -4.43 -9.25 -4.82
C THR A 142 -5.54 -9.38 -5.87
N GLN A 143 -6.47 -10.31 -5.67
CA GLN A 143 -7.66 -10.37 -6.53
C GLN A 143 -8.61 -9.24 -6.16
N PHE A 144 -8.72 -8.25 -7.05
CA PHE A 144 -9.75 -7.22 -6.95
C PHE A 144 -10.96 -7.62 -7.79
N PHE A 145 -12.09 -7.88 -7.14
CA PHE A 145 -13.35 -8.12 -7.85
C PHE A 145 -13.97 -6.76 -8.20
N ARG A 146 -13.71 -6.25 -9.42
CA ARG A 146 -14.59 -5.23 -10.01
C ARG A 146 -15.97 -5.88 -10.20
N LYS A 147 -16.92 -5.57 -9.33
CA LYS A 147 -18.33 -5.88 -9.58
C LYS A 147 -18.81 -4.91 -10.65
N PHE A 148 -18.86 -5.36 -11.90
CA PHE A 148 -19.64 -4.66 -12.92
C PHE A 148 -21.12 -4.74 -12.50
N LYS A 149 -21.76 -3.58 -12.36
CA LYS A 149 -23.22 -3.46 -12.25
C LYS A 149 -23.75 -3.01 -13.59
#